data_AF-A0A5R8LW07-F1
#
_entry.id   AF-A0A5R8LW07-F1
#
_cell.length_a   1.000
_cell.length_b   1.000
_cell.length_c   1.000
_cell.angle_alpha   90.00
_cell.angle_beta   90.00
_cell.angle_gamma   90.00
#
_symmetry.space_group_name_H-M   'P 1'
#
loop_
_entity.id
_entity.type
_entity.pdbx_description
1 polymer ?
#
loop_
_entity_poly.entity_id
_entity_poly.type
_entity_poly.pdbx_seq_one_letter_code
_entity_poly.pdbx_strand_id
1 'polypeptide(L)'
;METSLLYPVTNDQRTDQKLDGLWQFKFDETKQGVKDGWETGFHDGVSMPVPASFNDFFTDKASREYTGDFWYSRKFFVPSAAKGKALFLRFDAVTHRATIFVNGKEIRSHEGGFLPFAADISSAVHYGAENTVVVKGNNELSREALPAGDTITLRNGKKMVRPFFDFYNYSGLNRSVHLLTLPQERVLDYTTTFELNGQDATVNYTVTTNGDAPVTVSLADADGQVVATAQGKEGALQVKNAHLWQVRNAYLYTLTIQVGDDAQTPVDTYTDRIGIRTIKISGTDILVNDKPIYLKGFGRHEDSPFAGRAFDLNVEKKDFALMNWIGANSFRTSHYPYDEQVYKIADEEGFLLTDEVPAVGFKMAAAAFLGGLNQSSFKGPWLKKLHERHIDQIRDLIKRDKNHPSVLAWSLFNEPDTIDENAVPYFKQIFDESKDLDPQSRPRTFTLSEDDTIETSKVLDFPDFYMLNRYPGWYHFGGYQISDGEAGLRDEMDKWQKAGVTKPVVFTEFGADTEAGLHKLPSVMWTEEYQVEVLKMFSRVFDDYDFIKGEQVWNLADFQTVEGNMRVNGNKKGIFTRDRQPKEAAFFYHDRWNKLPLDYKAK
;
A
#
# COMPACT_ATOMS: atom_id res chain seq x y z
N MET A 1 5.28 2.44 16.90
CA MET A 1 4.32 1.39 17.27
C MET A 1 3.03 1.96 17.82
N GLU A 2 2.03 1.99 16.96
CA GLU A 2 0.67 2.38 17.27
C GLU A 2 -0.04 1.34 18.15
N THR A 3 -0.82 1.79 19.15
CA THR A 3 -1.52 0.89 20.07
C THR A 3 -2.57 0.04 19.37
N SER A 4 -3.34 0.63 18.47
CA SER A 4 -4.36 -0.06 17.65
C SER A 4 -4.42 0.57 16.28
N LEU A 5 -4.57 -0.26 15.25
CA LEU A 5 -4.75 0.14 13.86
C LEU A 5 -6.07 -0.35 13.27
N LEU A 6 -6.96 -0.89 14.13
CA LEU A 6 -8.27 -1.39 13.70
C LEU A 6 -9.04 -0.30 12.95
N TYR A 7 -9.73 -0.71 11.89
CA TYR A 7 -10.55 0.20 11.09
C TYR A 7 -11.74 0.71 11.94
N PRO A 8 -12.14 1.98 11.84
CA PRO A 8 -13.31 2.49 12.55
C PRO A 8 -14.58 1.70 12.21
N VAL A 9 -15.38 1.41 13.25
CA VAL A 9 -16.69 0.78 13.12
C VAL A 9 -17.70 1.55 13.95
N THR A 10 -18.98 1.48 13.57
CA THR A 10 -20.08 2.13 14.30
C THR A 10 -21.04 1.08 14.84
N ASN A 11 -21.26 1.13 16.16
CA ASN A 11 -22.25 0.34 16.90
C ASN A 11 -22.61 1.09 18.19
N ASP A 12 -23.30 0.44 19.14
CA ASP A 12 -23.72 1.07 20.39
C ASP A 12 -22.53 1.48 21.29
N GLN A 13 -21.38 0.80 21.16
CA GLN A 13 -20.20 1.02 22.01
C GLN A 13 -19.18 1.96 21.37
N ARG A 14 -19.07 1.93 20.04
CA ARG A 14 -18.08 2.67 19.23
C ARG A 14 -18.78 3.61 18.26
N THR A 15 -18.39 4.87 18.26
CA THR A 15 -18.85 5.85 17.26
C THR A 15 -17.70 6.28 16.37
N ASP A 16 -17.99 6.47 15.09
CA ASP A 16 -17.09 7.10 14.13
C ASP A 16 -17.81 8.28 13.45
N GLN A 17 -17.18 9.46 13.50
CA GLN A 17 -17.60 10.61 12.72
C GLN A 17 -16.44 11.11 11.87
N LYS A 18 -16.59 11.06 10.55
CA LYS A 18 -15.64 11.68 9.63
C LYS A 18 -15.57 13.20 9.82
N LEU A 19 -14.34 13.71 9.84
CA LEU A 19 -13.97 15.12 9.77
C LEU A 19 -13.46 15.50 8.37
N ASP A 20 -13.85 14.74 7.36
CA ASP A 20 -13.64 15.07 5.95
C ASP A 20 -14.42 16.35 5.58
N GLY A 21 -14.03 17.01 4.50
CA GLY A 21 -14.60 18.27 4.00
C GLY A 21 -13.55 19.37 3.90
N LEU A 22 -13.98 20.63 3.97
CA LEU A 22 -13.09 21.78 3.80
C LEU A 22 -12.41 22.15 5.13
N TRP A 23 -11.08 22.20 5.11
CA TRP A 23 -10.23 22.65 6.20
C TRP A 23 -9.56 23.97 5.81
N GLN A 24 -9.13 24.76 6.79
CA GLN A 24 -8.27 25.91 6.55
C GLN A 24 -6.84 25.43 6.35
N PHE A 25 -6.10 26.05 5.44
CA PHE A 25 -4.75 25.66 5.06
C PHE A 25 -3.80 26.85 4.91
N LYS A 26 -2.56 26.69 5.37
CA LYS A 26 -1.47 27.66 5.21
C LYS A 26 -0.14 26.97 4.97
N PHE A 27 0.67 27.53 4.06
CA PHE A 27 2.10 27.21 3.98
C PHE A 27 2.88 27.98 5.06
N ASP A 28 3.98 27.40 5.55
CA ASP A 28 4.87 27.99 6.56
C ASP A 28 6.34 27.94 6.12
N GLU A 29 6.66 28.69 5.07
CA GLU A 29 8.02 28.72 4.49
C GLU A 29 9.06 29.20 5.51
N THR A 30 8.67 30.12 6.40
CA THR A 30 9.53 30.72 7.44
C THR A 30 9.64 29.90 8.72
N LYS A 31 8.88 28.80 8.85
CA LYS A 31 8.80 27.95 10.05
C LYS A 31 8.48 28.72 11.33
N GLN A 32 7.58 29.72 11.25
CA GLN A 32 7.18 30.55 12.39
C GLN A 32 5.79 30.19 12.93
N GLY A 33 5.05 29.26 12.32
CA GLY A 33 3.64 29.01 12.68
C GLY A 33 3.38 28.76 14.17
N VAL A 34 4.25 28.01 14.86
CA VAL A 34 4.15 27.80 16.33
C VAL A 34 4.37 29.10 17.12
N LYS A 35 5.34 29.93 16.69
CA LYS A 35 5.62 31.21 17.37
C LYS A 35 4.50 32.22 17.14
N ASP A 36 3.85 32.13 15.99
CA ASP A 36 2.73 32.95 15.59
C ASP A 36 1.39 32.42 16.14
N GLY A 37 1.39 31.33 16.92
CA GLY A 37 0.23 30.80 17.62
C GLY A 37 -0.75 30.00 16.74
N TRP A 38 -0.32 29.51 15.58
CA TRP A 38 -1.19 28.83 14.61
C TRP A 38 -1.77 27.51 15.16
N GLU A 39 -1.12 26.90 16.16
CA GLU A 39 -1.61 25.70 16.85
C GLU A 39 -2.95 25.90 17.57
N THR A 40 -3.31 27.14 17.88
CA THR A 40 -4.60 27.49 18.51
C THR A 40 -5.77 27.52 17.52
N GLY A 41 -5.48 27.51 16.21
CA GLY A 41 -6.45 27.59 15.12
C GLY A 41 -6.30 28.86 14.28
N PHE A 42 -6.67 28.77 13.01
CA PHE A 42 -6.65 29.90 12.09
C PHE A 42 -7.76 29.78 11.04
N HIS A 43 -8.18 30.92 10.49
CA HIS A 43 -9.23 31.01 9.47
C HIS A 43 -8.91 32.02 8.35
N ASP A 44 -7.69 32.54 8.35
CA ASP A 44 -7.12 33.48 7.38
C ASP A 44 -6.17 32.76 6.41
N GLY A 45 -6.49 31.49 6.10
CA GLY A 45 -5.79 30.67 5.11
C GLY A 45 -6.57 30.55 3.81
N VAL A 46 -6.26 29.49 3.05
CA VAL A 46 -7.08 29.03 1.93
C VAL A 46 -7.87 27.80 2.35
N SER A 47 -9.05 27.60 1.77
CA SER A 47 -9.81 26.38 1.97
C SER A 47 -9.17 25.21 1.21
N MET A 48 -8.97 24.07 1.87
CA MET A 48 -8.39 22.86 1.30
C MET A 48 -9.29 21.65 1.58
N PRO A 49 -9.68 20.86 0.56
CA PRO A 49 -10.43 19.64 0.78
C PRO A 49 -9.59 18.58 1.51
N VAL A 50 -10.27 17.78 2.32
CA VAL A 50 -9.74 16.61 3.02
C VAL A 50 -10.76 15.47 2.85
N PRO A 51 -10.35 14.27 2.40
CA PRO A 51 -8.99 13.92 1.97
C PRO A 51 -8.63 14.51 0.60
N ALA A 52 -7.42 15.05 0.46
CA ALA A 52 -6.86 15.48 -0.82
C ALA A 52 -5.35 15.74 -0.71
N SER A 53 -4.60 15.49 -1.78
CA SER A 53 -3.26 16.06 -1.92
C SER A 53 -3.36 17.54 -2.28
N PHE A 54 -2.72 18.42 -1.51
CA PHE A 54 -2.93 19.87 -1.71
C PHE A 54 -2.38 20.39 -3.04
N ASN A 55 -1.42 19.68 -3.63
CA ASN A 55 -0.52 20.19 -4.66
C ASN A 55 -1.26 20.73 -5.89
N ASP A 56 -2.21 19.97 -6.44
CA ASP A 56 -2.83 20.26 -7.74
C ASP A 56 -4.05 21.18 -7.67
N PHE A 57 -4.41 21.69 -6.49
CA PHE A 57 -5.43 22.75 -6.36
C PHE A 57 -4.88 24.15 -6.66
N PHE A 58 -3.56 24.30 -6.68
CA PHE A 58 -2.92 25.59 -6.90
C PHE A 58 -2.59 25.82 -8.37
N THR A 59 -2.78 27.05 -8.83
CA THR A 59 -2.48 27.45 -10.21
C THR A 59 -1.03 27.89 -10.41
N ASP A 60 -0.29 28.15 -9.32
CA ASP A 60 1.11 28.55 -9.35
C ASP A 60 2.04 27.37 -9.02
N LYS A 61 3.18 27.31 -9.72
CA LYS A 61 4.16 26.21 -9.58
C LYS A 61 4.75 26.16 -8.17
N ALA A 62 4.96 27.30 -7.52
CA ALA A 62 5.66 27.33 -6.23
C ALA A 62 4.84 26.67 -5.12
N SER A 63 3.51 26.84 -5.15
CA SER A 63 2.58 26.17 -4.26
C SER A 63 2.48 24.67 -4.57
N ARG A 64 2.40 24.29 -5.86
CA ARG A 64 2.37 22.87 -6.27
C ARG A 64 3.63 22.13 -5.80
N GLU A 65 4.80 22.74 -5.99
CA GLU A 65 6.12 22.21 -5.61
C GLU A 65 6.52 22.54 -4.15
N TYR A 66 5.61 23.09 -3.36
CA TYR A 66 5.94 23.54 -2.00
C TYR A 66 6.54 22.39 -1.19
N THR A 67 7.69 22.66 -0.56
CA THR A 67 8.44 21.71 0.24
C THR A 67 8.79 22.33 1.59
N GLY A 68 8.22 21.85 2.69
CA GLY A 68 8.43 22.42 4.02
C GLY A 68 7.29 22.15 4.98
N ASP A 69 7.15 23.03 5.98
CA ASP A 69 6.09 22.97 6.97
C ASP A 69 4.80 23.55 6.37
N PHE A 70 3.67 22.88 6.56
CA PHE A 70 2.35 23.36 6.16
C PHE A 70 1.34 23.00 7.24
N TRP A 71 0.22 23.70 7.26
CA TRP A 71 -0.73 23.66 8.37
C TRP A 71 -2.15 23.46 7.87
N TYR A 72 -2.89 22.58 8.54
CA TYR A 72 -4.33 22.45 8.40
C TYR A 72 -5.02 22.84 9.71
N SER A 73 -6.18 23.49 9.66
CA SER A 73 -6.99 23.81 10.82
C SER A 73 -8.47 23.54 10.55
N ARG A 74 -9.15 22.96 11.55
CA ARG A 74 -10.59 22.72 11.49
C ARG A 74 -11.22 22.75 12.87
N LYS A 75 -12.45 23.25 12.91
CA LYS A 75 -13.35 23.15 14.06
C LYS A 75 -14.20 21.89 13.99
N PHE A 76 -14.45 21.26 15.13
CA PHE A 76 -15.29 20.07 15.25
C PHE A 76 -16.04 20.07 16.57
N PHE A 77 -17.24 19.50 16.59
CA PHE A 77 -18.04 19.41 17.82
C PHE A 77 -17.79 18.08 18.52
N VAL A 78 -17.61 18.11 19.84
CA VAL A 78 -17.55 16.89 20.67
C VAL A 78 -18.87 16.77 21.43
N PRO A 79 -19.70 15.74 21.17
CA PRO A 79 -20.96 15.55 21.89
C PRO A 79 -20.75 15.41 23.40
N SER A 80 -21.67 15.97 24.20
CA SER A 80 -21.65 15.81 25.66
C SER A 80 -21.75 14.34 26.10
N ALA A 81 -22.46 13.52 25.30
CA ALA A 81 -22.60 12.08 25.51
C ALA A 81 -21.28 11.28 25.39
N ALA A 82 -20.24 11.86 24.78
CA ALA A 82 -18.93 11.22 24.69
C ALA A 82 -18.14 11.28 26.01
N LYS A 83 -18.60 12.07 27.01
CA LYS A 83 -17.88 12.25 28.27
C LYS A 83 -17.75 10.92 29.03
N GLY A 84 -16.51 10.60 29.42
CA GLY A 84 -16.18 9.35 30.13
C GLY A 84 -15.75 8.20 29.21
N LYS A 85 -15.90 8.35 27.89
CA LYS A 85 -15.35 7.43 26.88
C LYS A 85 -13.93 7.84 26.49
N ALA A 86 -13.21 6.96 25.82
CA ALA A 86 -11.90 7.26 25.24
C ALA A 86 -12.10 7.90 23.87
N LEU A 87 -11.55 9.09 23.65
CA LEU A 87 -11.79 9.92 22.47
C LEU A 87 -10.50 10.04 21.64
N PHE A 88 -10.58 9.71 20.36
CA PHE A 88 -9.43 9.74 19.46
C PHE A 88 -9.71 10.55 18.20
N LEU A 89 -8.69 11.25 17.70
CA LEU A 89 -8.62 11.62 16.30
C LEU A 89 -7.76 10.59 15.57
N ARG A 90 -8.37 9.79 14.68
CA ARG A 90 -7.64 8.89 13.78
C ARG A 90 -7.40 9.61 12.47
N PHE A 91 -6.15 9.67 12.05
CA PHE A 91 -5.75 10.15 10.74
C PHE A 91 -5.34 8.95 9.93
N ASP A 92 -6.01 8.72 8.80
CA ASP A 92 -5.75 7.54 7.99
C ASP A 92 -4.43 7.66 7.21
N ALA A 93 -4.01 8.90 6.92
CA ALA A 93 -2.67 9.25 6.44
C ALA A 93 -2.43 10.77 6.51
N VAL A 94 -1.28 11.19 7.03
CA VAL A 94 -0.76 12.55 6.88
C VAL A 94 0.63 12.49 6.26
N THR A 95 0.75 12.92 5.01
CA THR A 95 1.95 12.70 4.20
C THR A 95 2.91 13.90 4.28
N HIS A 96 4.13 13.78 4.80
CA HIS A 96 4.84 12.57 5.31
C HIS A 96 4.95 12.48 6.83
N ARG A 97 4.85 13.61 7.52
CA ARG A 97 5.00 13.76 8.97
C ARG A 97 3.93 14.68 9.49
N ALA A 98 3.52 14.47 10.74
CA ALA A 98 2.52 15.28 11.41
C ALA A 98 2.87 15.57 12.87
N THR A 99 2.51 16.77 13.32
CA THR A 99 2.28 17.09 14.74
C THR A 99 0.83 17.54 14.91
N ILE A 100 0.12 16.94 15.84
CA ILE A 100 -1.31 17.17 16.07
C ILE A 100 -1.51 18.04 17.30
N PHE A 101 -2.31 19.09 17.14
CA PHE A 101 -2.71 19.99 18.20
C PHE A 101 -4.24 19.96 18.34
N VAL A 102 -4.73 19.99 19.57
CA VAL A 102 -6.15 20.18 19.87
C VAL A 102 -6.29 21.28 20.90
N ASN A 103 -7.09 22.30 20.56
CA ASN A 103 -7.29 23.51 21.36
C ASN A 103 -5.94 24.15 21.80
N GLY A 104 -4.96 24.22 20.88
CA GLY A 104 -3.63 24.77 21.14
C GLY A 104 -2.66 23.83 21.87
N LYS A 105 -3.12 22.69 22.39
CA LYS A 105 -2.27 21.72 23.09
C LYS A 105 -1.72 20.69 22.10
N GLU A 106 -0.40 20.52 22.07
CA GLU A 106 0.24 19.42 21.35
C GLU A 106 -0.16 18.08 21.96
N ILE A 107 -0.61 17.15 21.12
CA ILE A 107 -1.06 15.82 21.53
C ILE A 107 -0.01 14.76 21.23
N ARG A 108 0.45 14.70 19.98
CA ARG A 108 1.49 13.76 19.53
C ARG A 108 2.03 14.13 18.15
N SER A 109 3.11 13.45 17.76
CA SER A 109 3.64 13.46 16.39
C SER A 109 3.61 12.05 15.75
N HIS A 110 3.75 12.01 14.43
CA HIS A 110 3.81 10.79 13.61
C HIS A 110 4.79 10.95 12.44
N GLU A 111 5.47 9.86 12.09
CA GLU A 111 6.36 9.76 10.93
C GLU A 111 5.92 8.59 10.06
N GLY A 112 5.77 8.83 8.75
CA GLY A 112 5.27 7.85 7.80
C GLY A 112 4.00 8.38 7.17
N GLY A 113 4.00 8.49 5.84
CA GLY A 113 2.96 9.21 5.11
C GLY A 113 1.77 8.38 4.64
N PHE A 114 1.74 7.08 4.94
CA PHE A 114 0.85 6.11 4.28
C PHE A 114 0.18 5.10 5.22
N LEU A 115 0.38 5.22 6.54
CA LEU A 115 -0.24 4.36 7.54
C LEU A 115 -1.03 5.22 8.55
N PRO A 116 -2.11 4.66 9.12
CA PRO A 116 -2.94 5.39 10.05
C PRO A 116 -2.27 5.55 11.42
N PHE A 117 -2.66 6.60 12.14
CA PHE A 117 -2.30 6.77 13.56
C PHE A 117 -3.43 7.48 14.31
N ALA A 118 -3.49 7.30 15.62
CA ALA A 118 -4.53 7.89 16.46
C ALA A 118 -3.95 8.79 17.56
N ALA A 119 -4.53 9.99 17.72
CA ALA A 119 -4.22 10.91 18.80
C ALA A 119 -5.31 10.82 19.89
N ASP A 120 -4.94 10.46 21.12
CA ASP A 120 -5.86 10.48 22.26
C ASP A 120 -6.12 11.93 22.69
N ILE A 121 -7.35 12.39 22.51
CA ILE A 121 -7.78 13.76 22.77
C ILE A 121 -8.71 13.86 23.97
N SER A 122 -8.90 12.77 24.71
CA SER A 122 -9.87 12.66 25.82
C SER A 122 -9.71 13.76 26.87
N SER A 123 -8.47 14.21 27.09
CA SER A 123 -8.10 15.25 28.06
C SER A 123 -7.90 16.65 27.47
N ALA A 124 -8.03 16.81 26.15
CA ALA A 124 -7.72 18.04 25.42
C ALA A 124 -8.95 18.78 24.90
N VAL A 125 -10.14 18.20 25.06
CA VAL A 125 -11.40 18.75 24.51
C VAL A 125 -12.36 19.28 25.57
N HIS A 126 -13.23 20.18 25.11
CA HIS A 126 -14.43 20.60 25.80
C HIS A 126 -15.63 19.78 25.28
N TYR A 127 -16.24 18.99 26.17
CA TYR A 127 -17.41 18.17 25.86
C TYR A 127 -18.67 19.04 25.76
N GLY A 128 -19.55 18.72 24.79
CA GLY A 128 -20.74 19.51 24.49
C GLY A 128 -20.44 20.86 23.85
N ALA A 129 -19.27 21.01 23.22
CA ALA A 129 -18.79 22.26 22.66
C ALA A 129 -18.01 22.05 21.36
N GLU A 130 -17.79 23.16 20.64
CA GLU A 130 -16.86 23.22 19.53
C GLU A 130 -15.41 23.21 20.05
N ASN A 131 -14.56 22.45 19.35
CA ASN A 131 -13.15 22.28 19.59
C ASN A 131 -12.39 22.56 18.29
N THR A 132 -11.09 22.80 18.38
CA THR A 132 -10.24 23.03 17.21
C THR A 132 -9.16 21.97 17.13
N VAL A 133 -8.99 21.37 15.95
CA VAL A 133 -7.83 20.55 15.59
C VAL A 133 -6.95 21.35 14.63
N VAL A 134 -5.63 21.29 14.86
CA VAL A 134 -4.62 21.82 13.96
C VAL A 134 -3.59 20.71 13.69
N VAL A 135 -3.19 20.58 12.43
CA VAL A 135 -2.19 19.62 11.98
C VAL A 135 -1.05 20.39 11.35
N LYS A 136 0.14 20.28 11.94
CA LYS A 136 1.39 20.72 11.30
C LYS A 136 1.95 19.54 10.50
N GLY A 137 1.86 19.60 9.18
CA GLY A 137 2.46 18.64 8.27
C GLY A 137 3.84 19.07 7.76
N ASN A 138 4.65 18.10 7.33
CA ASN A 138 5.90 18.37 6.61
C ASN A 138 6.13 17.31 5.52
N ASN A 139 6.58 17.75 4.34
CA ASN A 139 6.77 16.91 3.15
C ASN A 139 8.21 16.88 2.60
N GLU A 140 9.18 17.34 3.38
CA GLU A 140 10.61 17.20 3.02
C GLU A 140 10.97 15.70 2.87
N LEU A 141 11.90 15.37 1.98
CA LEU A 141 12.46 14.02 1.88
C LEU A 141 13.87 13.99 2.47
N SER A 142 14.22 12.86 3.07
CA SER A 142 15.58 12.54 3.50
C SER A 142 15.85 11.04 3.32
N ARG A 143 17.13 10.67 3.32
CA ARG A 143 17.58 9.27 3.26
C ARG A 143 17.35 8.50 4.56
N GLU A 144 16.86 9.19 5.60
CA GLU A 144 16.55 8.61 6.90
C GLU A 144 15.08 8.23 7.03
N ALA A 145 14.22 8.57 6.07
CA ALA A 145 12.77 8.36 6.10
C ALA A 145 12.30 7.59 4.87
N LEU A 146 11.07 7.08 4.95
CA LEU A 146 10.41 6.41 3.83
C LEU A 146 9.28 7.29 3.27
N PRO A 147 9.21 7.49 1.94
CA PRO A 147 10.13 7.00 0.93
C PRO A 147 11.42 7.84 0.87
N ALA A 148 12.52 7.26 0.37
CA ALA A 148 13.81 7.94 0.38
C ALA A 148 13.94 9.04 -0.70
N GLY A 149 14.63 10.11 -0.36
CA GLY A 149 14.96 11.20 -1.30
C GLY A 149 15.79 12.28 -0.63
N ASP A 150 16.12 13.33 -1.37
CA ASP A 150 16.80 14.51 -0.84
C ASP A 150 15.88 15.75 -0.90
N THR A 151 16.12 16.73 -0.03
CA THR A 151 15.53 18.07 -0.14
C THR A 151 16.64 19.07 -0.42
N ILE A 152 16.49 19.83 -1.50
CA ILE A 152 17.45 20.88 -1.88
C ILE A 152 16.87 22.26 -1.64
N THR A 153 17.76 23.25 -1.57
CA THR A 153 17.39 24.67 -1.55
C THR A 153 17.84 25.31 -2.86
N LEU A 154 16.90 25.91 -3.58
CA LEU A 154 17.15 26.65 -4.81
C LEU A 154 17.91 27.95 -4.49
N ARG A 155 18.50 28.57 -5.52
CA ARG A 155 19.28 29.83 -5.36
C ARG A 155 18.46 30.98 -4.79
N ASN A 156 17.13 30.93 -4.92
CA ASN A 156 16.19 31.93 -4.38
C ASN A 156 15.70 31.61 -2.96
N GLY A 157 16.24 30.57 -2.30
CA GLY A 157 15.88 30.17 -0.94
C GLY A 157 14.73 29.17 -0.84
N LYS A 158 13.96 28.93 -1.90
CA LYS A 158 12.86 27.96 -1.89
C LYS A 158 13.38 26.53 -1.80
N LYS A 159 12.72 25.70 -1.01
CA LYS A 159 13.01 24.26 -0.97
C LYS A 159 12.28 23.51 -2.08
N MET A 160 12.86 22.40 -2.50
CA MET A 160 12.28 21.48 -3.47
C MET A 160 12.80 20.06 -3.19
N VAL A 161 11.94 19.07 -3.34
CA VAL A 161 12.33 17.66 -3.21
C VAL A 161 13.05 17.14 -4.47
N ARG A 162 13.93 16.17 -4.26
CA ARG A 162 14.54 15.32 -5.28
C ARG A 162 14.29 13.87 -4.87
N PRO A 163 13.13 13.30 -5.23
CA PRO A 163 12.79 11.95 -4.84
C PRO A 163 13.73 10.94 -5.50
N PHE A 164 13.97 9.82 -4.82
CA PHE A 164 14.66 8.65 -5.38
C PHE A 164 13.65 7.59 -5.86
N PHE A 165 12.44 8.04 -6.20
CA PHE A 165 11.31 7.27 -6.68
C PHE A 165 10.64 8.05 -7.83
N ASP A 166 9.80 7.39 -8.62
CA ASP A 166 9.27 7.98 -9.86
C ASP A 166 7.94 8.75 -9.68
N PHE A 167 7.10 8.36 -8.72
CA PHE A 167 5.83 9.04 -8.45
C PHE A 167 6.00 10.45 -7.88
N TYR A 168 5.00 11.30 -8.10
CA TYR A 168 4.99 12.67 -7.58
C TYR A 168 4.90 12.72 -6.05
N ASN A 169 5.56 13.69 -5.42
CA ASN A 169 5.58 13.88 -3.96
C ASN A 169 4.28 14.52 -3.42
N TYR A 170 3.14 13.97 -3.82
CA TYR A 170 1.82 14.36 -3.32
C TYR A 170 1.75 14.28 -1.80
N SER A 171 1.30 15.36 -1.18
CA SER A 171 1.39 15.57 0.27
C SER A 171 0.12 16.19 0.83
N GLY A 172 -0.06 16.10 2.14
CA GLY A 172 -1.25 16.64 2.84
C GLY A 172 -2.01 15.58 3.64
N LEU A 173 -3.27 15.87 3.93
CA LEU A 173 -4.21 14.93 4.53
C LEU A 173 -4.80 14.05 3.42
N ASN A 174 -4.06 13.02 3.03
CA ASN A 174 -4.37 12.20 1.87
C ASN A 174 -5.49 11.17 2.12
N ARG A 175 -5.85 10.90 3.38
CA ARG A 175 -6.95 9.99 3.71
C ARG A 175 -7.83 10.56 4.80
N SER A 176 -8.93 9.87 5.05
CA SER A 176 -10.00 10.34 5.92
C SER A 176 -9.47 10.68 7.32
N VAL A 177 -10.16 11.62 7.98
CA VAL A 177 -9.91 11.93 9.40
C VAL A 177 -11.16 11.58 10.18
N HIS A 178 -11.01 10.90 11.31
CA HIS A 178 -12.12 10.37 12.09
C HIS A 178 -12.07 10.86 13.53
N LEU A 179 -13.22 11.27 14.07
CA LEU A 179 -13.46 11.43 15.49
C LEU A 179 -14.07 10.14 16.03
N LEU A 180 -13.30 9.42 16.85
CA LEU A 180 -13.70 8.14 17.43
C LEU A 180 -14.06 8.31 18.90
N THR A 181 -15.20 7.78 19.30
CA THR A 181 -15.55 7.58 20.71
C THR A 181 -15.57 6.08 20.99
N LEU A 182 -14.66 5.62 21.84
CA LEU A 182 -14.45 4.21 22.14
C LEU A 182 -14.67 3.92 23.63
N PRO A 183 -15.01 2.67 24.00
CA PRO A 183 -15.00 2.26 25.39
C PRO A 183 -13.62 2.40 26.04
N GLN A 184 -13.58 2.60 27.36
CA GLN A 184 -12.32 2.69 28.11
C GLN A 184 -11.55 1.38 28.04
N GLU A 185 -12.23 0.27 28.30
CA GLU A 185 -11.76 -1.08 28.02
C GLU A 185 -12.32 -1.55 26.68
N ARG A 186 -11.45 -1.96 25.76
CA ARG A 186 -11.79 -2.25 24.36
C ARG A 186 -10.82 -3.23 23.70
N VAL A 187 -11.26 -3.76 22.57
CA VAL A 187 -10.40 -4.49 21.61
C VAL A 187 -9.42 -3.52 20.96
N LEU A 188 -8.13 -3.84 21.04
CA LEU A 188 -7.03 -3.12 20.42
C LEU A 188 -6.51 -3.81 19.15
N ASP A 189 -6.57 -5.14 19.12
CA ASP A 189 -6.11 -5.93 17.99
C ASP A 189 -6.75 -7.32 17.99
N TYR A 190 -6.75 -7.98 16.85
CA TYR A 190 -7.06 -9.40 16.73
C TYR A 190 -6.25 -10.03 15.59
N THR A 191 -6.08 -11.34 15.64
CA THR A 191 -5.43 -12.11 14.57
C THR A 191 -6.27 -13.31 14.18
N THR A 192 -6.16 -13.74 12.93
CA THR A 192 -6.76 -14.98 12.44
C THR A 192 -5.75 -15.79 11.63
N THR A 193 -5.71 -17.10 11.86
CA THR A 193 -5.10 -18.09 10.97
C THR A 193 -6.13 -19.16 10.59
N PHE A 194 -5.87 -19.87 9.50
CA PHE A 194 -6.84 -20.76 8.89
C PHE A 194 -6.25 -22.14 8.64
N GLU A 195 -7.02 -23.18 8.95
CA GLU A 195 -6.70 -24.57 8.64
C GLU A 195 -7.86 -25.20 7.88
N LEU A 196 -7.53 -25.97 6.84
CA LEU A 196 -8.52 -26.67 6.01
C LEU A 196 -8.52 -28.16 6.38
N ASN A 197 -9.68 -28.71 6.70
CA ASN A 197 -9.89 -30.08 7.16
C ASN A 197 -10.98 -30.76 6.32
N GLY A 198 -10.66 -31.12 5.08
CA GLY A 198 -11.64 -31.67 4.13
C GLY A 198 -12.64 -30.61 3.68
N GLN A 199 -13.92 -30.78 4.02
CA GLN A 199 -14.97 -29.77 3.76
C GLN A 199 -15.12 -28.76 4.91
N ASP A 200 -14.50 -29.02 6.05
CA ASP A 200 -14.55 -28.16 7.23
C ASP A 200 -13.31 -27.25 7.28
N ALA A 201 -13.38 -26.20 8.10
CA ALA A 201 -12.24 -25.34 8.38
C ALA A 201 -12.20 -24.90 9.84
N THR A 202 -11.00 -24.56 10.30
CA THR A 202 -10.78 -23.95 11.63
C THR A 202 -10.28 -22.52 11.44
N VAL A 203 -10.89 -21.57 12.15
CA VAL A 203 -10.33 -20.21 12.32
C VAL A 203 -9.73 -20.13 13.72
N ASN A 204 -8.41 -20.14 13.81
CA ASN A 204 -7.72 -19.89 15.06
C ASN A 204 -7.59 -18.37 15.24
N TYR A 205 -7.88 -17.87 16.43
CA TYR A 205 -7.86 -16.43 16.69
C TYR A 205 -7.14 -16.08 17.98
N THR A 206 -6.60 -14.87 18.01
CA THR A 206 -6.20 -14.18 19.25
C THR A 206 -6.79 -12.78 19.29
N VAL A 207 -7.06 -12.25 20.48
CA VAL A 207 -7.64 -10.92 20.72
C VAL A 207 -6.81 -10.20 21.78
N THR A 208 -6.35 -9.00 21.45
CA THR A 208 -5.68 -8.09 22.40
C THR A 208 -6.68 -7.04 22.86
N THR A 209 -6.87 -6.92 24.17
CA THR A 209 -7.65 -5.86 24.82
C THR A 209 -6.76 -5.08 25.80
N ASN A 210 -7.20 -3.91 26.24
CA ASN A 210 -6.53 -3.12 27.29
C ASN A 210 -7.14 -3.32 28.70
N GLY A 211 -7.81 -4.45 28.93
CA GLY A 211 -8.38 -4.83 30.22
C GLY A 211 -8.62 -6.34 30.34
N ASP A 212 -9.21 -6.77 31.44
CA ASP A 212 -9.31 -8.18 31.84
C ASP A 212 -10.73 -8.77 31.72
N ALA A 213 -11.69 -8.00 31.21
CA ALA A 213 -13.05 -8.49 31.00
C ALA A 213 -13.06 -9.68 30.01
N PRO A 214 -14.00 -10.62 30.16
CA PRO A 214 -14.11 -11.77 29.27
C PRO A 214 -14.36 -11.37 27.82
N VAL A 215 -13.97 -12.25 26.90
CA VAL A 215 -14.11 -12.05 25.46
C VAL A 215 -14.92 -13.20 24.86
N THR A 216 -15.98 -12.86 24.14
CA THR A 216 -16.71 -13.80 23.29
C THR A 216 -16.39 -13.49 21.84
N VAL A 217 -16.08 -14.52 21.05
CA VAL A 217 -15.87 -14.40 19.61
C VAL A 217 -16.90 -15.24 18.89
N SER A 218 -17.60 -14.65 17.92
CA SER A 218 -18.58 -15.32 17.08
C SER A 218 -18.29 -15.09 15.60
N LEU A 219 -18.61 -16.08 14.78
CA LEU A 219 -18.48 -16.04 13.35
C LEU A 219 -19.84 -16.30 12.71
N ALA A 220 -20.32 -15.34 11.94
CA ALA A 220 -21.54 -15.47 11.15
C ALA A 220 -21.21 -15.59 9.67
N ASP A 221 -22.01 -16.36 8.95
CA ASP A 221 -21.91 -16.49 7.49
C ASP A 221 -22.42 -15.24 6.74
N ALA A 222 -22.46 -15.31 5.41
CA ALA A 222 -22.87 -14.18 4.58
C ALA A 222 -24.36 -13.79 4.76
N ASP A 223 -25.19 -14.70 5.23
CA ASP A 223 -26.62 -14.47 5.52
C ASP A 223 -26.85 -14.05 6.99
N GLY A 224 -25.79 -13.96 7.78
CA GLY A 224 -25.83 -13.57 9.19
C GLY A 224 -26.12 -14.71 10.16
N GLN A 225 -26.13 -15.97 9.70
CA GLN A 225 -26.29 -17.12 10.59
C GLN A 225 -24.98 -17.39 11.33
N VAL A 226 -25.04 -17.44 12.66
CA VAL A 226 -23.87 -17.81 13.49
C VAL A 226 -23.51 -19.28 13.25
N VAL A 227 -22.30 -19.51 12.74
CA VAL A 227 -21.77 -20.85 12.42
C VAL A 227 -20.79 -21.37 13.46
N ALA A 228 -20.14 -20.48 14.23
CA ALA A 228 -19.22 -20.84 15.29
C ALA A 228 -19.14 -19.76 16.38
N THR A 229 -18.86 -20.18 17.61
CA THR A 229 -18.64 -19.31 18.77
C THR A 229 -17.56 -19.88 19.68
N ALA A 230 -16.76 -19.03 20.31
CA ALA A 230 -15.75 -19.41 21.29
C ALA A 230 -15.62 -18.33 22.38
N GLN A 231 -15.04 -18.73 23.52
CA GLN A 231 -14.82 -17.89 24.69
C GLN A 231 -13.32 -17.74 24.94
N GLY A 232 -12.91 -16.59 25.46
CA GLY A 232 -11.53 -16.26 25.78
C GLY A 232 -10.82 -15.48 24.67
N LYS A 233 -9.67 -14.91 25.04
CA LYS A 233 -8.81 -14.11 24.17
C LYS A 233 -8.06 -14.92 23.12
N GLU A 234 -7.99 -16.24 23.28
CA GLU A 234 -7.42 -17.16 22.30
C GLU A 234 -8.37 -18.35 22.13
N GLY A 235 -8.54 -18.83 20.91
CA GLY A 235 -9.45 -19.94 20.66
C GLY A 235 -9.49 -20.38 19.20
N ALA A 236 -10.35 -21.35 18.94
CA ALA A 236 -10.56 -21.94 17.62
C ALA A 236 -12.06 -22.02 17.31
N LEU A 237 -12.46 -21.45 16.17
CA LEU A 237 -13.83 -21.49 15.66
C LEU A 237 -13.92 -22.61 14.62
N GLN A 238 -14.74 -23.62 14.90
CA GLN A 238 -14.94 -24.78 14.04
C GLN A 238 -16.08 -24.51 13.05
N VAL A 239 -15.76 -24.42 11.75
CA VAL A 239 -16.73 -24.11 10.69
C VAL A 239 -16.97 -25.36 9.86
N LYS A 240 -18.14 -25.98 10.05
CA LYS A 240 -18.54 -27.14 9.24
C LYS A 240 -18.97 -26.73 7.85
N ASN A 241 -18.61 -27.51 6.83
CA ASN A 241 -18.90 -27.22 5.42
C ASN A 241 -18.53 -25.78 5.05
N ALA A 242 -17.29 -25.39 5.36
CA ALA A 242 -16.83 -24.02 5.21
C ALA A 242 -16.89 -23.54 3.74
N HIS A 243 -17.43 -22.35 3.53
CA HIS A 243 -17.38 -21.66 2.26
C HIS A 243 -16.06 -20.89 2.16
N LEU A 244 -15.09 -21.49 1.47
CA LEU A 244 -13.76 -20.89 1.34
C LEU A 244 -13.82 -19.60 0.53
N TRP A 245 -13.02 -18.62 0.93
CA TRP A 245 -12.70 -17.48 0.07
C TRP A 245 -11.82 -17.98 -1.08
N GLN A 246 -12.19 -17.66 -2.32
CA GLN A 246 -11.47 -18.08 -3.53
C GLN A 246 -11.10 -16.87 -4.39
N VAL A 247 -10.01 -17.01 -5.16
CA VAL A 247 -9.57 -16.00 -6.12
C VAL A 247 -10.70 -15.72 -7.12
N ARG A 248 -11.08 -14.45 -7.26
CA ARG A 248 -12.20 -13.94 -8.09
C ARG A 248 -13.57 -14.57 -7.77
N ASN A 249 -13.71 -15.20 -6.61
CA ASN A 249 -14.94 -15.81 -6.12
C ASN A 249 -14.95 -15.79 -4.58
N ALA A 250 -15.01 -14.57 -4.03
CA ALA A 250 -14.90 -14.35 -2.60
C ALA A 250 -16.12 -14.89 -1.83
N TYR A 251 -15.87 -15.34 -0.60
CA TYR A 251 -16.88 -15.55 0.42
C TYR A 251 -16.34 -14.98 1.72
N LEU A 252 -17.13 -14.13 2.38
CA LEU A 252 -16.72 -13.44 3.59
C LEU A 252 -17.66 -13.78 4.75
N TYR A 253 -17.07 -14.19 5.86
CA TYR A 253 -17.73 -14.34 7.14
C TYR A 253 -17.61 -13.06 7.94
N THR A 254 -18.60 -12.77 8.78
CA THR A 254 -18.56 -11.66 9.72
C THR A 254 -18.06 -12.15 11.08
N LEU A 255 -16.86 -11.71 11.48
CA LEU A 255 -16.29 -11.94 12.79
C LEU A 255 -16.78 -10.86 13.75
N THR A 256 -17.34 -11.25 14.89
CA THR A 256 -17.75 -10.33 15.95
C THR A 256 -17.06 -10.70 17.26
N ILE A 257 -16.37 -9.71 17.84
CA ILE A 257 -15.64 -9.81 19.10
C ILE A 257 -16.36 -8.92 20.12
N GLN A 258 -16.84 -9.51 21.22
CA GLN A 258 -17.52 -8.81 22.29
C GLN A 258 -16.70 -8.92 23.58
N VAL A 259 -16.58 -7.80 24.29
CA VAL A 259 -15.91 -7.71 25.60
C VAL A 259 -16.95 -7.50 26.69
N GLY A 260 -16.87 -8.27 27.78
CA GLY A 260 -17.80 -8.23 28.90
C GLY A 260 -18.42 -9.60 29.22
N ASP A 261 -19.01 -9.71 30.41
CA ASP A 261 -19.80 -10.88 30.82
C ASP A 261 -21.12 -10.98 30.03
N ASP A 262 -21.83 -12.11 30.15
CA ASP A 262 -23.18 -12.36 29.60
C ASP A 262 -24.29 -11.38 30.09
N ALA A 263 -23.94 -10.22 30.63
CA ALA A 263 -24.88 -9.13 30.86
C ALA A 263 -25.44 -8.64 29.50
N GLN A 264 -26.70 -8.20 29.48
CA GLN A 264 -27.43 -7.78 28.28
C GLN A 264 -26.74 -6.69 27.42
N THR A 265 -25.67 -6.05 27.88
CA THR A 265 -24.95 -5.02 27.13
C THR A 265 -23.44 -5.24 27.21
N PRO A 266 -22.76 -5.51 26.09
CA PRO A 266 -21.31 -5.67 26.06
C PRO A 266 -20.60 -4.34 26.35
N VAL A 267 -19.43 -4.42 26.98
CA VAL A 267 -18.53 -3.28 27.27
C VAL A 267 -18.01 -2.69 25.96
N ASP A 268 -17.62 -3.58 25.03
CA ASP A 268 -17.13 -3.23 23.71
C ASP A 268 -17.57 -4.28 22.69
N THR A 269 -17.68 -3.85 21.43
CA THR A 269 -17.95 -4.73 20.30
C THR A 269 -17.13 -4.26 19.11
N TYR A 270 -16.38 -5.18 18.51
CA TYR A 270 -15.68 -4.96 17.25
C TYR A 270 -16.12 -6.00 16.23
N THR A 271 -16.32 -5.57 15.00
CA THR A 271 -16.79 -6.41 13.90
C THR A 271 -15.90 -6.21 12.69
N ASP A 272 -15.53 -7.29 12.03
CA ASP A 272 -14.82 -7.24 10.75
C ASP A 272 -15.26 -8.40 9.86
N ARG A 273 -14.91 -8.35 8.57
CA ARG A 273 -15.15 -9.46 7.65
C ARG A 273 -13.84 -10.17 7.34
N ILE A 274 -13.87 -11.49 7.35
CA ILE A 274 -12.71 -12.35 7.06
C ILE A 274 -13.08 -13.40 6.01
N GLY A 275 -12.10 -13.80 5.21
CA GLY A 275 -12.24 -14.90 4.25
C GLY A 275 -11.44 -16.11 4.73
N ILE A 276 -12.10 -17.28 4.81
CA ILE A 276 -11.42 -18.52 5.19
C ILE A 276 -10.60 -19.01 3.99
N ARG A 277 -9.28 -18.84 4.06
CA ARG A 277 -8.34 -19.27 3.01
C ARG A 277 -6.94 -19.50 3.54
N THR A 278 -6.18 -20.37 2.87
CA THR A 278 -4.76 -20.61 3.14
C THR A 278 -3.88 -20.19 1.97
N ILE A 279 -2.66 -19.74 2.27
CA ILE A 279 -1.62 -19.39 1.30
C ILE A 279 -0.36 -20.16 1.64
N LYS A 280 0.27 -20.78 0.65
CA LYS A 280 1.55 -21.51 0.81
C LYS A 280 2.42 -21.33 -0.41
N ILE A 281 3.74 -21.32 -0.21
CA ILE A 281 4.71 -21.55 -1.29
C ILE A 281 5.15 -23.01 -1.20
N SER A 282 5.08 -23.74 -2.31
CA SER A 282 5.54 -25.12 -2.39
C SER A 282 6.40 -25.31 -3.64
N GLY A 283 7.71 -25.38 -3.45
CA GLY A 283 8.65 -25.27 -4.57
C GLY A 283 8.38 -24.00 -5.35
N THR A 284 8.17 -24.13 -6.67
CA THR A 284 7.89 -23.00 -7.55
C THR A 284 6.41 -22.58 -7.56
N ASP A 285 5.51 -23.26 -6.85
CA ASP A 285 4.08 -22.99 -6.90
C ASP A 285 3.64 -22.03 -5.79
N ILE A 286 2.75 -21.11 -6.17
CA ILE A 286 1.98 -20.27 -5.24
C ILE A 286 0.63 -20.96 -5.07
N LEU A 287 0.33 -21.42 -3.85
CA LEU A 287 -0.89 -22.16 -3.55
C LEU A 287 -1.87 -21.28 -2.80
N VAL A 288 -3.12 -21.24 -3.28
CA VAL A 288 -4.28 -20.72 -2.54
C VAL A 288 -5.25 -21.89 -2.32
N ASN A 289 -5.58 -22.17 -1.06
CA ASN A 289 -6.42 -23.32 -0.68
C ASN A 289 -5.88 -24.64 -1.26
N ASP A 290 -4.56 -24.83 -1.12
CA ASP A 290 -3.79 -25.99 -1.61
C ASP A 290 -3.83 -26.22 -3.13
N LYS A 291 -4.28 -25.23 -3.92
CA LYS A 291 -4.28 -25.27 -5.39
C LYS A 291 -3.35 -24.20 -5.98
N PRO A 292 -2.56 -24.54 -7.01
CA PRO A 292 -1.70 -23.57 -7.67
C PRO A 292 -2.51 -22.47 -8.35
N ILE A 293 -1.99 -21.25 -8.28
CA ILE A 293 -2.52 -20.09 -8.98
C ILE A 293 -1.44 -19.41 -9.82
N TYR A 294 -1.87 -18.68 -10.85
CA TYR A 294 -1.06 -17.81 -11.67
C TYR A 294 -1.52 -16.36 -11.49
N LEU A 295 -0.60 -15.48 -11.08
CA LEU A 295 -0.90 -14.07 -10.82
C LEU A 295 -0.98 -13.28 -12.13
N LYS A 296 -2.06 -12.52 -12.31
CA LYS A 296 -2.32 -11.67 -13.47
C LYS A 296 -2.74 -10.29 -12.97
N GLY A 297 -2.07 -9.23 -13.40
CA GLY A 297 -2.53 -7.88 -13.12
C GLY A 297 -1.42 -6.84 -13.16
N PHE A 298 -1.25 -6.07 -12.09
CA PHE A 298 -0.57 -4.78 -12.19
C PHE A 298 0.26 -4.42 -10.96
N GLY A 299 1.29 -3.61 -11.16
CA GLY A 299 1.65 -2.58 -10.17
C GLY A 299 0.70 -1.38 -10.34
N ARG A 300 0.21 -0.82 -9.23
CA ARG A 300 -0.71 0.34 -9.23
C ARG A 300 -0.11 1.56 -8.55
N HIS A 301 -0.84 2.68 -8.56
CA HIS A 301 -0.66 3.79 -7.63
C HIS A 301 -2.02 4.31 -7.16
N GLU A 302 -2.10 4.81 -5.92
CA GLU A 302 -3.16 5.75 -5.53
C GLU A 302 -2.84 7.07 -6.23
N ASP A 303 -3.37 7.24 -7.44
CA ASP A 303 -3.20 8.42 -8.25
C ASP A 303 -4.48 8.70 -9.04
N SER A 304 -4.98 9.93 -8.95
CA SER A 304 -6.07 10.44 -9.77
C SER A 304 -5.88 11.93 -10.11
N PRO A 305 -6.54 12.43 -11.17
CA PRO A 305 -6.38 13.82 -11.60
C PRO A 305 -6.71 14.88 -10.54
N PHE A 306 -7.73 14.64 -9.71
CA PHE A 306 -8.28 15.65 -8.81
C PHE A 306 -7.93 15.42 -7.33
N ALA A 307 -7.77 14.17 -6.91
CA ALA A 307 -7.43 13.85 -5.53
C ALA A 307 -5.91 13.80 -5.31
N GLY A 308 -5.11 13.79 -6.39
CA GLY A 308 -3.69 13.46 -6.34
C GLY A 308 -3.54 12.03 -5.84
N ARG A 309 -2.94 11.86 -4.66
CA ARG A 309 -2.83 10.56 -3.98
C ARG A 309 -4.01 10.21 -3.09
N ALA A 310 -4.88 11.17 -2.80
CA ALA A 310 -5.92 10.92 -1.84
C ALA A 310 -6.93 9.88 -2.31
N PHE A 311 -7.48 9.15 -1.35
CA PHE A 311 -8.46 8.11 -1.62
C PHE A 311 -9.73 8.70 -2.24
N ASP A 312 -10.15 8.14 -3.38
CA ASP A 312 -11.44 8.38 -4.01
C ASP A 312 -12.10 7.04 -4.35
N LEU A 313 -13.20 6.74 -3.67
CA LEU A 313 -13.96 5.50 -3.87
C LEU A 313 -14.45 5.33 -5.32
N ASN A 314 -14.72 6.43 -6.05
CA ASN A 314 -15.18 6.34 -7.43
C ASN A 314 -14.07 5.86 -8.35
N VAL A 315 -12.85 6.36 -8.15
CA VAL A 315 -11.67 5.93 -8.91
C VAL A 315 -11.36 4.48 -8.56
N GLU A 316 -11.36 4.13 -7.28
CA GLU A 316 -11.06 2.76 -6.86
C GLU A 316 -12.09 1.76 -7.39
N LYS A 317 -13.40 2.09 -7.36
CA LYS A 317 -14.42 1.22 -7.94
C LYS A 317 -14.27 1.09 -9.46
N LYS A 318 -13.85 2.15 -10.15
CA LYS A 318 -13.55 2.10 -11.58
C LYS A 318 -12.33 1.23 -11.85
N ASP A 319 -11.27 1.34 -11.05
CA ASP A 319 -10.07 0.51 -11.16
C ASP A 319 -10.43 -0.99 -11.00
N PHE A 320 -11.22 -1.36 -9.98
CA PHE A 320 -11.68 -2.74 -9.83
C PHE A 320 -12.59 -3.21 -10.96
N ALA A 321 -13.46 -2.35 -11.50
CA ALA A 321 -14.27 -2.69 -12.67
C ALA A 321 -13.39 -3.00 -13.90
N LEU A 322 -12.35 -2.20 -14.12
CA LEU A 322 -11.39 -2.41 -15.21
C LEU A 322 -10.53 -3.66 -15.00
N MET A 323 -10.03 -3.88 -13.77
CA MET A 323 -9.27 -5.08 -13.42
C MET A 323 -10.11 -6.35 -13.54
N ASN A 324 -11.39 -6.30 -13.18
CA ASN A 324 -12.33 -7.38 -13.40
C ASN A 324 -12.54 -7.66 -14.90
N TRP A 325 -12.81 -6.60 -15.69
CA TRP A 325 -13.02 -6.69 -17.13
C TRP A 325 -11.81 -7.28 -17.85
N ILE A 326 -10.60 -6.83 -17.54
CA ILE A 326 -9.38 -7.24 -18.23
C ILE A 326 -8.92 -8.67 -17.84
N GLY A 327 -9.52 -9.29 -16.82
CA GLY A 327 -9.19 -10.66 -16.39
C GLY A 327 -8.06 -10.73 -15.34
N ALA A 328 -7.72 -9.61 -14.70
CA ALA A 328 -6.74 -9.58 -13.61
C ALA A 328 -7.29 -10.26 -12.34
N ASN A 329 -6.40 -10.82 -11.53
CA ASN A 329 -6.72 -11.43 -10.24
C ASN A 329 -5.80 -10.94 -9.11
N SER A 330 -4.82 -10.08 -9.42
CA SER A 330 -3.84 -9.61 -8.46
C SER A 330 -3.36 -8.19 -8.75
N PHE A 331 -2.88 -7.50 -7.73
CA PHE A 331 -2.06 -6.30 -7.92
C PHE A 331 -1.10 -6.09 -6.75
N ARG A 332 -0.07 -5.28 -6.96
CA ARG A 332 0.86 -4.83 -5.93
C ARG A 332 0.54 -3.39 -5.53
N THR A 333 0.55 -3.08 -4.23
CA THR A 333 0.32 -1.72 -3.71
C THR A 333 1.59 -0.86 -3.83
N SER A 334 2.14 -0.80 -5.03
CA SER A 334 3.35 -0.04 -5.33
C SER A 334 3.14 1.46 -5.03
N HIS A 335 3.99 2.15 -4.28
CA HIS A 335 5.12 1.66 -3.48
C HIS A 335 4.92 2.08 -2.02
N TYR A 336 3.75 1.79 -1.48
CA TYR A 336 3.29 2.23 -0.16
C TYR A 336 1.96 1.54 0.17
N PRO A 337 1.62 1.34 1.45
CA PRO A 337 0.33 0.82 1.85
C PRO A 337 -0.78 1.73 1.34
N TYR A 338 -1.85 1.18 0.77
CA TYR A 338 -2.98 1.96 0.24
C TYR A 338 -4.01 2.26 1.35
N ASP A 339 -5.07 3.01 1.02
CA ASP A 339 -6.23 3.18 1.90
C ASP A 339 -6.85 1.81 2.24
N GLU A 340 -7.25 1.63 3.50
CA GLU A 340 -7.79 0.37 4.01
C GLU A 340 -9.05 -0.09 3.26
N GLN A 341 -9.80 0.83 2.65
CA GLN A 341 -10.95 0.50 1.83
C GLN A 341 -10.59 -0.27 0.56
N VAL A 342 -9.37 -0.09 0.02
CA VAL A 342 -8.89 -0.84 -1.15
C VAL A 342 -8.80 -2.33 -0.83
N TYR A 343 -8.26 -2.67 0.34
CA TYR A 343 -8.11 -4.06 0.81
C TYR A 343 -9.48 -4.69 1.09
N LYS A 344 -10.42 -3.92 1.67
CA LYS A 344 -11.80 -4.36 1.86
C LYS A 344 -12.52 -4.65 0.53
N ILE A 345 -12.30 -3.85 -0.51
CA ILE A 345 -12.84 -4.12 -1.85
C ILE A 345 -12.15 -5.34 -2.47
N ALA A 346 -10.84 -5.48 -2.30
CA ALA A 346 -10.11 -6.67 -2.78
C ALA A 346 -10.60 -7.97 -2.13
N ASP A 347 -10.93 -7.93 -0.84
CA ASP A 347 -11.54 -9.06 -0.14
C ASP A 347 -12.89 -9.44 -0.75
N GLU A 348 -13.73 -8.45 -1.06
CA GLU A 348 -15.06 -8.64 -1.68
C GLU A 348 -14.98 -9.15 -3.12
N GLU A 349 -14.02 -8.65 -3.90
CA GLU A 349 -13.88 -8.96 -5.32
C GLU A 349 -12.99 -10.18 -5.57
N GLY A 350 -12.37 -10.73 -4.52
CA GLY A 350 -11.53 -11.93 -4.60
C GLY A 350 -10.13 -11.67 -5.21
N PHE A 351 -9.56 -10.48 -5.03
CA PHE A 351 -8.24 -10.12 -5.56
C PHE A 351 -7.11 -10.51 -4.59
N LEU A 352 -5.92 -10.79 -5.16
CA LEU A 352 -4.70 -11.07 -4.41
C LEU A 352 -3.77 -9.84 -4.40
N LEU A 353 -3.41 -9.35 -3.22
CA LEU A 353 -2.58 -8.17 -3.03
C LEU A 353 -1.18 -8.56 -2.57
N THR A 354 -0.16 -8.04 -3.26
CA THR A 354 1.16 -7.91 -2.67
C THR A 354 1.24 -6.56 -1.99
N ASP A 355 1.25 -6.58 -0.66
CA ASP A 355 1.19 -5.37 0.16
C ASP A 355 2.60 -4.85 0.44
N GLU A 356 2.87 -3.60 0.07
CA GLU A 356 4.21 -3.05 -0.04
C GLU A 356 4.45 -1.87 0.91
N VAL A 357 5.52 -1.96 1.70
CA VAL A 357 6.02 -0.87 2.57
C VAL A 357 6.74 0.19 1.73
N PRO A 358 6.80 1.48 2.13
CA PRO A 358 7.37 2.55 1.29
C PRO A 358 8.90 2.58 1.20
N ALA A 359 9.56 1.42 1.25
CA ALA A 359 11.00 1.26 1.11
C ALA A 359 11.46 1.26 -0.36
N VAL A 360 11.21 2.40 -1.02
CA VAL A 360 11.71 2.72 -2.35
C VAL A 360 12.78 3.82 -2.28
N GLY A 361 13.69 3.82 -3.26
CA GLY A 361 14.77 4.81 -3.36
C GLY A 361 16.05 4.45 -2.61
N PHE A 362 16.19 3.18 -2.22
CA PHE A 362 17.40 2.65 -1.56
C PHE A 362 18.53 2.42 -2.57
N LYS A 363 18.25 2.68 -3.85
CA LYS A 363 19.18 2.84 -4.96
C LYS A 363 18.96 4.23 -5.55
N MET A 364 20.01 5.04 -5.66
CA MET A 364 19.89 6.40 -6.20
C MET A 364 19.73 6.43 -7.73
N ALA A 365 19.27 5.35 -8.37
CA ALA A 365 19.13 5.25 -9.83
C ALA A 365 18.01 6.15 -10.39
N ALA A 366 16.85 6.24 -9.72
CA ALA A 366 15.82 7.23 -10.07
C ALA A 366 16.36 8.68 -9.99
N ALA A 367 17.26 8.95 -9.04
CA ALA A 367 17.96 10.23 -8.94
C ALA A 367 18.89 10.46 -10.14
N ALA A 368 19.51 9.41 -10.69
CA ALA A 368 20.36 9.51 -11.87
C ALA A 368 19.58 9.95 -13.12
N PHE A 369 18.34 9.48 -13.31
CA PHE A 369 17.43 10.00 -14.36
C PHE A 369 17.06 11.49 -14.17
N LEU A 370 17.26 12.03 -12.96
CA LEU A 370 17.06 13.44 -12.59
C LEU A 370 18.39 14.22 -12.43
N GLY A 371 19.50 13.67 -12.94
CA GLY A 371 20.84 14.30 -12.90
C GLY A 371 21.62 14.14 -11.59
N GLY A 372 21.25 13.17 -10.75
CA GLY A 372 21.96 12.76 -9.53
C GLY A 372 23.03 11.68 -9.75
N LEU A 373 23.76 11.34 -8.69
CA LEU A 373 24.77 10.27 -8.72
C LEU A 373 24.12 8.90 -8.52
N ASN A 374 24.48 7.90 -9.34
CA ASN A 374 24.12 6.50 -9.11
C ASN A 374 24.98 5.93 -7.97
N GLN A 375 24.44 5.89 -6.76
CA GLN A 375 25.12 5.38 -5.57
C GLN A 375 24.18 4.52 -4.72
N SER A 376 24.75 3.48 -4.11
CA SER A 376 24.10 2.67 -3.08
C SER A 376 23.74 3.50 -1.86
N SER A 377 22.55 3.27 -1.29
CA SER A 377 22.16 3.85 -0.01
C SER A 377 22.70 3.08 1.21
N PHE A 378 23.36 1.93 1.01
CA PHE A 378 23.78 1.01 2.08
C PHE A 378 25.15 1.30 2.72
N LYS A 379 25.72 2.49 2.48
CA LYS A 379 27.03 2.90 3.04
C LYS A 379 26.98 4.17 3.89
N GLY A 380 25.81 4.79 4.05
CA GLY A 380 25.67 6.09 4.69
C GLY A 380 25.25 6.04 6.17
N PRO A 381 25.50 7.13 6.93
CA PRO A 381 25.13 7.22 8.35
C PRO A 381 23.61 7.23 8.58
N TRP A 382 22.81 7.52 7.54
CA TRP A 382 21.35 7.52 7.59
C TRP A 382 20.73 6.14 7.86
N LEU A 383 21.46 5.06 7.58
CA LEU A 383 20.94 3.68 7.65
C LEU A 383 20.33 3.31 8.99
N LYS A 384 20.92 3.78 10.10
CA LYS A 384 20.39 3.48 11.43
C LYS A 384 18.97 4.04 11.58
N LYS A 385 18.77 5.32 11.25
CA LYS A 385 17.46 5.96 11.40
C LYS A 385 16.46 5.47 10.35
N LEU A 386 16.95 5.21 9.14
CA LEU A 386 16.18 4.58 8.08
C LEU A 386 15.67 3.19 8.49
N HIS A 387 16.53 2.34 9.07
CA HIS A 387 16.15 1.03 9.60
C HIS A 387 15.07 1.14 10.67
N GLU A 388 15.25 2.00 11.68
CA GLU A 388 14.26 2.21 12.74
C GLU A 388 12.86 2.52 12.17
N ARG A 389 12.79 3.45 11.20
CA ARG A 389 11.53 3.84 10.56
C ARG A 389 11.00 2.77 9.60
N HIS A 390 11.89 2.03 8.96
CA HIS A 390 11.50 0.97 8.04
C HIS A 390 10.85 -0.19 8.78
N ILE A 391 11.49 -0.72 9.83
CA ILE A 391 10.90 -1.82 10.59
C ILE A 391 9.64 -1.41 11.35
N ASP A 392 9.54 -0.17 11.85
CA ASP A 392 8.31 0.34 12.46
C ASP A 392 7.15 0.39 11.45
N GLN A 393 7.40 0.85 10.22
CA GLN A 393 6.38 0.84 9.16
C GLN A 393 6.03 -0.56 8.67
N ILE A 394 6.97 -1.53 8.67
CA ILE A 394 6.65 -2.95 8.42
C ILE A 394 5.72 -3.48 9.52
N ARG A 395 6.01 -3.18 10.79
CA ARG A 395 5.16 -3.62 11.92
C ARG A 395 3.76 -3.06 11.81
N ASP A 396 3.63 -1.76 11.54
CA ASP A 396 2.32 -1.11 11.44
C ASP A 396 1.55 -1.56 10.19
N LEU A 397 2.22 -1.76 9.04
CA LEU A 397 1.64 -2.36 7.83
C LEU A 397 1.05 -3.75 8.10
N ILE A 398 1.88 -4.68 8.58
CA ILE A 398 1.45 -6.05 8.85
C ILE A 398 0.35 -6.05 9.92
N LYS A 399 0.47 -5.22 10.95
CA LYS A 399 -0.54 -5.14 12.01
C LYS A 399 -1.90 -4.69 11.48
N ARG A 400 -1.93 -3.69 10.59
CA ARG A 400 -3.14 -3.17 9.96
C ARG A 400 -3.80 -4.23 9.06
N ASP A 401 -3.01 -4.87 8.20
CA ASP A 401 -3.58 -5.59 7.06
C ASP A 401 -3.58 -7.12 7.19
N LYS A 402 -3.01 -7.67 8.27
CA LYS A 402 -2.83 -9.13 8.46
C LYS A 402 -4.11 -9.95 8.33
N ASN A 403 -5.30 -9.39 8.59
CA ASN A 403 -6.54 -10.15 8.60
C ASN A 403 -7.30 -10.12 7.26
N HIS A 404 -6.82 -9.35 6.28
CA HIS A 404 -7.40 -9.33 4.94
C HIS A 404 -7.14 -10.65 4.20
N PRO A 405 -8.18 -11.39 3.74
CA PRO A 405 -7.99 -12.57 2.91
C PRO A 405 -7.29 -12.24 1.58
N SER A 406 -7.47 -11.02 1.06
CA SER A 406 -6.83 -10.58 -0.17
C SER A 406 -5.31 -10.42 -0.07
N VAL A 407 -4.74 -10.11 1.10
CA VAL A 407 -3.29 -9.94 1.25
C VAL A 407 -2.59 -11.29 1.11
N LEU A 408 -1.86 -11.43 0.00
CA LEU A 408 -1.12 -12.61 -0.41
C LEU A 408 0.28 -12.64 0.21
N ALA A 409 0.99 -11.52 0.12
CA ALA A 409 2.42 -11.42 0.42
C ALA A 409 2.81 -10.01 0.84
N TRP A 410 3.99 -9.90 1.47
CA TRP A 410 4.57 -8.65 1.94
C TRP A 410 5.80 -8.28 1.10
N SER A 411 5.75 -7.16 0.37
CA SER A 411 6.91 -6.59 -0.32
C SER A 411 7.62 -5.61 0.60
N LEU A 412 8.85 -5.93 0.98
CA LEU A 412 9.62 -5.20 2.00
C LEU A 412 10.52 -4.12 1.40
N PHE A 413 10.74 -4.13 0.09
CA PHE A 413 11.51 -3.12 -0.62
C PHE A 413 11.05 -3.04 -2.08
N ASN A 414 11.22 -1.86 -2.69
CA ASN A 414 11.15 -1.72 -4.14
C ASN A 414 12.47 -1.23 -4.71
N GLU A 415 13.04 -2.00 -5.63
CA GLU A 415 14.30 -1.73 -6.33
C GLU A 415 15.45 -1.18 -5.44
N PRO A 416 15.76 -1.84 -4.31
CA PRO A 416 16.96 -1.51 -3.55
C PRO A 416 18.23 -1.87 -4.35
N ASP A 417 19.37 -1.28 -4.00
CA ASP A 417 20.67 -1.67 -4.57
C ASP A 417 21.13 -2.98 -3.93
N THR A 418 20.84 -4.12 -4.57
CA THR A 418 21.16 -5.44 -4.03
C THR A 418 22.49 -5.99 -4.50
N ILE A 419 23.21 -5.26 -5.35
CA ILE A 419 24.56 -5.57 -5.78
C ILE A 419 25.56 -5.22 -4.67
N ASP A 420 25.28 -4.15 -3.91
CA ASP A 420 26.12 -3.75 -2.77
C ASP A 420 26.11 -4.81 -1.67
N GLU A 421 27.28 -5.36 -1.34
CA GLU A 421 27.43 -6.35 -0.27
C GLU A 421 26.98 -5.81 1.10
N ASN A 422 27.00 -4.48 1.31
CA ASN A 422 26.49 -3.86 2.53
C ASN A 422 24.95 -3.87 2.62
N ALA A 423 24.25 -4.24 1.56
CA ALA A 423 22.81 -4.49 1.62
C ALA A 423 22.50 -5.76 2.44
N VAL A 424 23.37 -6.79 2.39
CA VAL A 424 23.10 -8.10 3.01
C VAL A 424 22.82 -8.00 4.52
N PRO A 425 23.62 -7.29 5.34
CA PRO A 425 23.31 -7.11 6.75
C PRO A 425 21.97 -6.40 7.00
N TYR A 426 21.63 -5.40 6.18
CA TYR A 426 20.37 -4.66 6.31
C TYR A 426 19.17 -5.55 5.99
N PHE A 427 19.24 -6.31 4.90
CA PHE A 427 18.23 -7.29 4.51
C PHE A 427 18.06 -8.35 5.59
N LYS A 428 19.17 -8.93 6.06
CA LYS A 428 19.13 -9.92 7.15
C LYS A 428 18.38 -9.37 8.36
N GLN A 429 18.70 -8.15 8.75
CA GLN A 429 18.07 -7.52 9.91
C GLN A 429 16.55 -7.32 9.70
N ILE A 430 16.13 -6.78 8.56
CA ILE A 430 14.71 -6.58 8.23
C ILE A 430 13.95 -7.92 8.15
N PHE A 431 14.51 -8.93 7.50
CA PHE A 431 13.89 -10.25 7.39
C PHE A 431 13.84 -11.00 8.73
N ASP A 432 14.87 -10.89 9.58
CA ASP A 432 14.88 -11.51 10.91
C ASP A 432 13.83 -10.86 11.84
N GLU A 433 13.73 -9.53 11.82
CA GLU A 433 12.82 -8.75 12.67
C GLU A 433 11.35 -8.85 12.22
N SER A 434 11.10 -9.18 10.95
CA SER A 434 9.74 -9.26 10.39
C SER A 434 9.14 -10.67 10.37
N LYS A 435 9.95 -11.72 10.57
CA LYS A 435 9.53 -13.13 10.32
C LYS A 435 8.34 -13.61 11.15
N ASP A 436 8.17 -13.06 12.36
CA ASP A 436 7.13 -13.49 13.31
C ASP A 436 6.01 -12.44 13.47
N LEU A 437 6.04 -11.36 12.67
CA LEU A 437 5.02 -10.31 12.76
C LEU A 437 3.68 -10.76 12.19
N ASP A 438 3.72 -11.60 11.17
CA ASP A 438 2.54 -12.13 10.50
C ASP A 438 2.14 -13.49 11.11
N PRO A 439 0.99 -13.59 11.79
CA PRO A 439 0.52 -14.84 12.39
C PRO A 439 0.21 -15.93 11.35
N GLN A 440 -0.06 -15.55 10.10
CA GLN A 440 -0.30 -16.50 9.00
C GLN A 440 0.99 -16.94 8.31
N SER A 441 2.13 -16.30 8.63
CA SER A 441 3.43 -16.56 8.02
C SER A 441 3.40 -16.54 6.49
N ARG A 442 2.71 -15.54 5.91
CA ARG A 442 2.65 -15.37 4.45
C ARG A 442 4.03 -15.01 3.87
N PRO A 443 4.21 -15.21 2.56
CA PRO A 443 5.47 -14.93 1.89
C PRO A 443 5.91 -13.47 2.03
N ARG A 444 7.20 -13.28 2.28
CA ARG A 444 7.88 -11.97 2.28
C ARG A 444 8.85 -11.91 1.11
N THR A 445 8.86 -10.79 0.41
CA THR A 445 9.62 -10.59 -0.83
C THR A 445 10.04 -9.12 -0.98
N PHE A 446 10.60 -8.77 -2.13
CA PHE A 446 10.91 -7.42 -2.58
C PHE A 446 11.16 -7.47 -4.09
N THR A 447 11.04 -6.32 -4.78
CA THR A 447 11.34 -6.26 -6.21
C THR A 447 12.84 -6.11 -6.48
N LEU A 448 13.35 -6.94 -7.40
CA LEU A 448 14.70 -6.84 -7.96
C LEU A 448 14.66 -5.91 -9.18
N SER A 449 15.44 -4.82 -9.15
CA SER A 449 15.55 -3.90 -10.29
C SER A 449 16.21 -4.56 -11.50
N GLU A 450 16.21 -3.89 -12.65
CA GLU A 450 16.79 -4.42 -13.89
C GLU A 450 18.30 -4.70 -13.80
N ASP A 451 19.06 -3.95 -12.98
CA ASP A 451 20.50 -4.23 -12.78
C ASP A 451 20.74 -5.41 -11.81
N ASP A 452 19.73 -5.77 -11.02
CA ASP A 452 19.77 -6.75 -9.95
C ASP A 452 19.29 -8.11 -10.49
N THR A 453 20.20 -8.82 -11.14
CA THR A 453 19.97 -10.12 -11.78
C THR A 453 20.41 -11.27 -10.87
N ILE A 454 20.18 -12.51 -11.33
CA ILE A 454 20.69 -13.71 -10.65
C ILE A 454 22.22 -13.70 -10.46
N GLU A 455 22.97 -13.03 -11.34
CA GLU A 455 24.43 -12.99 -11.29
C GLU A 455 24.95 -11.88 -10.36
N THR A 456 24.21 -10.77 -10.25
CA THR A 456 24.70 -9.56 -9.58
C THR A 456 24.16 -9.39 -8.17
N SER A 457 22.92 -9.82 -7.90
CA SER A 457 22.30 -9.65 -6.59
C SER A 457 22.98 -10.48 -5.49
N LYS A 458 23.02 -9.93 -4.27
CA LYS A 458 23.63 -10.55 -3.08
C LYS A 458 22.60 -11.03 -2.06
N VAL A 459 21.31 -10.90 -2.36
CA VAL A 459 20.19 -11.08 -1.41
C VAL A 459 19.13 -12.07 -1.90
N LEU A 460 19.48 -12.93 -2.87
CA LEU A 460 18.56 -13.91 -3.48
C LEU A 460 18.09 -15.01 -2.52
N ASP A 461 18.75 -15.17 -1.37
CA ASP A 461 18.39 -16.18 -0.36
C ASP A 461 17.20 -15.74 0.51
N PHE A 462 16.99 -14.43 0.69
CA PHE A 462 15.98 -13.89 1.62
C PHE A 462 14.52 -14.02 1.19
N PRO A 463 14.12 -13.71 -0.06
CA PRO A 463 12.71 -13.65 -0.40
C PRO A 463 12.11 -15.05 -0.54
N ASP A 464 10.85 -15.23 -0.14
CA ASP A 464 10.13 -16.50 -0.25
C ASP A 464 9.74 -16.83 -1.72
N PHE A 465 9.64 -15.80 -2.56
CA PHE A 465 9.53 -15.89 -4.02
C PHE A 465 10.14 -14.64 -4.66
N TYR A 466 10.56 -14.73 -5.92
CA TYR A 466 11.26 -13.64 -6.61
C TYR A 466 10.27 -12.71 -7.32
N MET A 467 10.45 -11.40 -7.14
CA MET A 467 9.76 -10.36 -7.91
C MET A 467 10.76 -9.65 -8.82
N LEU A 468 10.56 -9.69 -10.13
CA LEU A 468 11.50 -9.12 -11.11
C LEU A 468 10.89 -7.89 -11.81
N ASN A 469 11.63 -6.80 -11.80
CA ASN A 469 11.35 -5.61 -12.62
C ASN A 469 12.31 -5.61 -13.81
N ARG A 470 11.79 -5.73 -15.04
CA ARG A 470 12.59 -5.85 -16.27
C ARG A 470 12.01 -4.97 -17.36
N TYR A 471 12.87 -4.26 -18.10
CA TYR A 471 12.45 -3.36 -19.16
C TYR A 471 13.25 -3.51 -20.49
N PRO A 472 13.59 -4.74 -20.94
CA PRO A 472 14.05 -4.93 -22.32
C PRO A 472 12.96 -4.49 -23.31
N GLY A 473 13.36 -3.74 -24.33
CA GLY A 473 12.44 -3.05 -25.24
C GLY A 473 12.03 -1.65 -24.75
N TRP A 474 12.46 -1.21 -23.56
CA TRP A 474 12.19 0.14 -23.10
C TRP A 474 13.45 0.89 -22.66
N TYR A 475 13.92 0.65 -21.43
CA TYR A 475 15.13 1.33 -20.92
C TYR A 475 16.40 0.78 -21.58
N HIS A 476 16.41 -0.52 -21.87
CA HIS A 476 17.48 -1.18 -22.60
C HIS A 476 16.92 -1.87 -23.84
N PHE A 477 17.70 -1.87 -24.93
CA PHE A 477 17.33 -2.54 -26.19
C PHE A 477 15.98 -2.08 -26.78
N GLY A 478 15.67 -0.79 -26.68
CA GLY A 478 14.44 -0.20 -27.21
C GLY A 478 14.37 -0.11 -28.74
N GLY A 479 13.16 0.09 -29.25
CA GLY A 479 12.88 0.22 -30.68
C GLY A 479 13.24 -1.04 -31.47
N TYR A 480 14.03 -0.86 -32.54
CA TYR A 480 14.43 -1.96 -33.43
C TYR A 480 15.32 -3.01 -32.76
N GLN A 481 15.97 -2.68 -31.63
CA GLN A 481 16.80 -3.61 -30.86
C GLN A 481 15.98 -4.55 -29.97
N ILE A 482 14.63 -4.51 -30.01
CA ILE A 482 13.77 -5.34 -29.16
C ILE A 482 14.04 -6.85 -29.28
N SER A 483 14.53 -7.32 -30.43
CA SER A 483 14.94 -8.73 -30.60
C SER A 483 16.14 -9.10 -29.71
N ASP A 484 17.10 -8.20 -29.56
CA ASP A 484 18.25 -8.40 -28.66
C ASP A 484 17.80 -8.30 -27.20
N GLY A 485 16.80 -7.46 -26.92
CA GLY A 485 16.14 -7.40 -25.61
C GLY A 485 15.44 -8.72 -25.25
N GLU A 486 14.70 -9.32 -26.18
CA GLU A 486 14.08 -10.64 -25.97
C GLU A 486 15.13 -11.73 -25.74
N ALA A 487 16.19 -11.75 -26.57
CA ALA A 487 17.28 -12.72 -26.42
C ALA A 487 18.00 -12.55 -25.06
N GLY A 488 18.32 -11.32 -24.66
CA GLY A 488 18.96 -11.04 -23.38
C GLY A 488 18.09 -11.41 -22.18
N LEU A 489 16.77 -11.22 -22.27
CA LEU A 489 15.84 -11.67 -21.22
C LEU A 489 15.79 -13.19 -21.12
N ARG A 490 15.76 -13.89 -22.26
CA ARG A 490 15.82 -15.36 -22.30
C ARG A 490 17.15 -15.87 -21.75
N ASP A 491 18.26 -15.23 -22.06
CA ASP A 491 19.56 -15.55 -21.48
C ASP A 491 19.55 -15.41 -19.94
N GLU A 492 18.89 -14.38 -19.40
CA GLU A 492 18.70 -14.26 -17.95
C GLU A 492 17.86 -15.42 -17.41
N MET A 493 16.69 -15.69 -18.01
CA MET A 493 15.78 -16.76 -17.57
C MET A 493 16.42 -18.15 -17.66
N ASP A 494 17.27 -18.40 -18.66
CA ASP A 494 18.07 -19.61 -18.79
C ASP A 494 19.08 -19.77 -17.65
N LYS A 495 19.67 -18.66 -17.18
CA LYS A 495 20.57 -18.68 -16.01
C LYS A 495 19.80 -19.01 -14.73
N TRP A 496 18.61 -18.44 -14.56
CA TRP A 496 17.69 -18.82 -13.48
C TRP A 496 17.35 -20.32 -13.56
N GLN A 497 16.94 -20.82 -14.72
CA GLN A 497 16.66 -22.24 -14.92
C GLN A 497 17.85 -23.14 -14.59
N LYS A 498 19.05 -22.79 -15.09
CA LYS A 498 20.29 -23.54 -14.88
C LYS A 498 20.74 -23.56 -13.43
N ALA A 499 20.49 -22.49 -12.68
CA ALA A 499 20.73 -22.43 -11.24
C ALA A 499 19.76 -23.30 -10.43
N GLY A 500 18.70 -23.84 -11.07
CA GLY A 500 17.75 -24.75 -10.44
C GLY A 500 16.78 -24.04 -9.51
N VAL A 501 16.16 -22.94 -9.98
CA VAL A 501 15.19 -22.16 -9.20
C VAL A 501 14.16 -23.04 -8.50
N THR A 502 14.08 -22.88 -7.18
CA THR A 502 13.18 -23.64 -6.30
C THR A 502 12.04 -22.80 -5.74
N LYS A 503 11.98 -21.50 -6.06
CA LYS A 503 10.96 -20.54 -5.61
C LYS A 503 10.21 -19.97 -6.81
N PRO A 504 8.95 -19.51 -6.67
CA PRO A 504 8.23 -18.89 -7.78
C PRO A 504 8.94 -17.63 -8.27
N VAL A 505 8.80 -17.31 -9.55
CA VAL A 505 9.19 -16.02 -10.13
C VAL A 505 7.94 -15.29 -10.60
N VAL A 506 7.79 -14.03 -10.20
CA VAL A 506 6.70 -13.14 -10.61
C VAL A 506 7.33 -11.91 -11.23
N PHE A 507 6.91 -11.55 -12.44
CA PHE A 507 7.30 -10.26 -13.02
C PHE A 507 6.39 -9.19 -12.45
N THR A 508 6.97 -8.16 -11.84
CA THR A 508 6.24 -7.12 -11.09
C THR A 508 6.28 -5.76 -11.72
N GLU A 509 7.21 -5.56 -12.65
CA GLU A 509 7.22 -4.43 -13.55
C GLU A 509 7.84 -4.81 -14.89
N PHE A 510 7.17 -4.39 -15.94
CA PHE A 510 7.59 -4.41 -17.33
C PHE A 510 6.56 -3.60 -18.12
N GLY A 511 6.94 -3.04 -19.25
CA GLY A 511 6.04 -2.20 -20.06
C GLY A 511 6.79 -1.14 -20.87
N ALA A 512 6.04 -0.22 -21.46
CA ALA A 512 6.55 0.84 -22.32
C ALA A 512 5.71 2.10 -22.13
N ASP A 513 6.35 3.28 -22.00
CA ASP A 513 5.55 4.52 -21.98
C ASP A 513 4.84 4.66 -23.33
N THR A 514 3.57 5.04 -23.28
CA THR A 514 2.66 5.00 -24.42
C THR A 514 1.73 6.19 -24.35
N GLU A 515 1.83 7.09 -25.32
CA GLU A 515 0.93 8.24 -25.41
C GLU A 515 -0.34 7.81 -26.15
N ALA A 516 -1.50 7.92 -25.48
CA ALA A 516 -2.77 7.50 -26.07
C ALA A 516 -3.08 8.31 -27.35
N GLY A 517 -3.50 7.62 -28.40
CA GLY A 517 -3.75 8.17 -29.73
C GLY A 517 -2.49 8.38 -30.59
N LEU A 518 -1.30 8.03 -30.10
CA LEU A 518 -0.07 8.05 -30.89
C LEU A 518 0.10 6.71 -31.62
N HIS A 519 -0.14 6.74 -32.94
CA HIS A 519 -0.08 5.56 -33.80
C HIS A 519 1.02 5.67 -34.85
N LYS A 520 1.69 4.55 -35.17
CA LYS A 520 2.62 4.50 -36.31
C LYS A 520 2.81 3.09 -36.88
N LEU A 521 3.02 3.02 -38.19
CA LEU A 521 3.40 1.80 -38.90
C LEU A 521 4.71 2.02 -39.72
N PRO A 522 5.79 1.23 -39.49
CA PRO A 522 5.97 0.35 -38.34
C PRO A 522 5.96 1.15 -37.02
N SER A 523 5.74 0.44 -35.91
CA SER A 523 5.70 1.02 -34.58
C SER A 523 6.98 1.81 -34.26
N VAL A 524 6.88 2.75 -33.32
CA VAL A 524 8.04 3.35 -32.65
C VAL A 524 7.77 3.43 -31.15
N MET A 525 8.82 3.49 -30.34
CA MET A 525 8.68 3.75 -28.91
C MET A 525 7.73 4.93 -28.68
N TRP A 526 6.86 4.83 -27.67
CA TRP A 526 5.72 5.71 -27.35
C TRP A 526 4.40 5.44 -28.08
N THR A 527 4.37 4.68 -29.18
CA THR A 527 3.12 4.36 -29.88
C THR A 527 2.34 3.22 -29.21
N GLU A 528 1.02 3.22 -29.37
CA GLU A 528 0.16 2.14 -28.85
C GLU A 528 0.56 0.77 -29.44
N GLU A 529 0.92 0.71 -30.72
CA GLU A 529 1.37 -0.52 -31.36
C GLU A 529 2.66 -1.05 -30.72
N TYR A 530 3.60 -0.16 -30.36
CA TYR A 530 4.84 -0.56 -29.70
C TYR A 530 4.60 -1.11 -28.30
N GLN A 531 3.64 -0.55 -27.55
CA GLN A 531 3.23 -1.10 -26.26
C GLN A 531 2.80 -2.56 -26.43
N VAL A 532 1.92 -2.82 -27.40
CA VAL A 532 1.43 -4.18 -27.68
C VAL A 532 2.56 -5.13 -28.11
N GLU A 533 3.49 -4.68 -28.96
CA GLU A 533 4.64 -5.47 -29.39
C GLU A 533 5.56 -5.87 -28.24
N VAL A 534 5.87 -4.93 -27.33
CA VAL A 534 6.64 -5.19 -26.11
C VAL A 534 5.93 -6.21 -25.22
N LEU A 535 4.62 -6.04 -24.96
CA LEU A 535 3.87 -6.92 -24.07
C LEU A 535 3.71 -8.34 -24.67
N LYS A 536 3.59 -8.45 -25.99
CA LYS A 536 3.62 -9.75 -26.69
C LYS A 536 4.99 -10.41 -26.58
N MET A 537 6.09 -9.66 -26.63
CA MET A 537 7.44 -10.18 -26.43
C MET A 537 7.59 -10.76 -25.02
N PHE A 538 7.24 -10.00 -23.99
CA PHE A 538 7.25 -10.49 -22.61
C PHE A 538 6.38 -11.74 -22.44
N SER A 539 5.16 -11.74 -22.98
CA SER A 539 4.26 -12.89 -22.91
C SER A 539 4.87 -14.17 -23.52
N ARG A 540 5.57 -14.07 -24.66
CA ARG A 540 6.29 -15.22 -25.25
C ARG A 540 7.35 -15.75 -24.31
N VAL A 541 8.17 -14.86 -23.74
CA VAL A 541 9.21 -15.27 -22.79
C VAL A 541 8.59 -15.89 -21.54
N PHE A 542 7.55 -15.27 -20.98
CA PHE A 542 6.90 -15.78 -19.79
C PHE A 542 6.38 -17.19 -20.00
N ASP A 543 5.71 -17.46 -21.11
CA ASP A 543 5.09 -18.75 -21.42
C ASP A 543 6.13 -19.88 -21.60
N ASP A 544 7.38 -19.56 -21.93
CA ASP A 544 8.44 -20.54 -22.17
C ASP A 544 9.14 -21.08 -20.90
N TYR A 545 8.90 -20.49 -19.71
CA TYR A 545 9.52 -20.93 -18.45
C TYR A 545 8.48 -21.28 -17.36
N ASP A 546 8.54 -22.51 -16.86
CA ASP A 546 7.55 -23.05 -15.90
C ASP A 546 7.59 -22.39 -14.51
N PHE A 547 8.75 -21.90 -14.08
CA PHE A 547 8.91 -21.26 -12.76
C PHE A 547 8.35 -19.83 -12.71
N ILE A 548 8.00 -19.24 -13.85
CA ILE A 548 7.28 -17.96 -13.90
C ILE A 548 5.82 -18.23 -13.57
N LYS A 549 5.38 -17.74 -12.40
CA LYS A 549 4.03 -17.91 -11.83
C LYS A 549 3.21 -16.62 -11.75
N GLY A 550 3.67 -15.55 -12.38
CA GLY A 550 2.87 -14.34 -12.46
C GLY A 550 3.41 -13.24 -13.35
N GLU A 551 2.49 -12.43 -13.85
CA GLU A 551 2.73 -11.24 -14.66
C GLU A 551 1.90 -10.05 -14.12
N GLN A 552 2.58 -9.10 -13.49
CA GLN A 552 2.03 -7.84 -13.02
C GLN A 552 2.69 -6.70 -13.80
N VAL A 553 1.98 -6.19 -14.81
CA VAL A 553 2.51 -5.18 -15.74
C VAL A 553 2.59 -3.80 -15.06
N TRP A 554 3.60 -3.01 -15.43
CA TRP A 554 3.75 -1.63 -14.98
C TRP A 554 3.18 -0.70 -16.05
N ASN A 555 2.07 0.02 -15.84
CA ASN A 555 1.21 0.11 -14.64
C ASN A 555 -0.26 -0.10 -15.03
N LEU A 556 -1.19 -0.17 -14.07
CA LEU A 556 -2.63 -0.14 -14.38
C LEU A 556 -2.98 1.13 -15.15
N ALA A 557 -2.70 2.30 -14.57
CA ALA A 557 -3.05 3.59 -15.16
C ALA A 557 -1.82 4.49 -15.28
N ASP A 558 -1.84 5.43 -16.22
CA ASP A 558 -0.89 6.54 -16.21
C ASP A 558 -1.03 7.32 -14.90
N PHE A 559 0.08 7.84 -14.36
CA PHE A 559 0.11 8.51 -13.06
C PHE A 559 1.09 9.68 -13.03
N GLN A 560 0.96 10.57 -12.05
CA GLN A 560 1.81 11.77 -11.98
C GLN A 560 3.21 11.46 -11.43
N THR A 561 4.20 12.13 -12.01
CA THR A 561 5.62 12.04 -11.62
C THR A 561 6.19 13.43 -11.40
N VAL A 562 7.38 13.52 -10.82
CA VAL A 562 8.17 14.76 -10.93
C VAL A 562 8.41 15.13 -12.40
N GLU A 563 8.58 16.42 -12.67
CA GLU A 563 8.88 16.90 -14.01
C GLU A 563 10.29 16.51 -14.43
N GLY A 564 10.42 16.04 -15.67
CA GLY A 564 11.69 15.64 -16.26
C GLY A 564 11.54 15.44 -17.76
N ASN A 565 12.66 15.50 -18.49
CA ASN A 565 12.70 15.34 -19.94
C ASN A 565 12.25 13.95 -20.43
N MET A 566 12.25 12.94 -19.56
CA MET A 566 11.74 11.59 -19.83
C MET A 566 10.28 11.39 -19.38
N ARG A 567 9.62 12.42 -18.85
CA ARG A 567 8.27 12.35 -18.28
C ARG A 567 7.34 13.31 -19.01
N VAL A 568 6.57 12.78 -19.96
CA VAL A 568 5.56 13.54 -20.71
C VAL A 568 4.33 13.72 -19.82
N ASN A 569 4.39 14.71 -18.91
CA ASN A 569 3.36 14.98 -17.89
C ASN A 569 2.98 13.72 -17.08
N GLY A 570 3.94 13.17 -16.36
CA GLY A 570 3.78 11.92 -15.63
C GLY A 570 4.41 10.71 -16.33
N ASN A 571 4.15 9.54 -15.76
CA ASN A 571 4.46 8.23 -16.32
C ASN A 571 3.34 7.85 -17.29
N LYS A 572 3.69 7.28 -18.45
CA LYS A 572 2.76 6.93 -19.52
C LYS A 572 2.72 5.43 -19.81
N LYS A 573 3.28 4.59 -18.93
CA LYS A 573 3.30 3.12 -19.09
C LYS A 573 1.96 2.45 -18.83
N GLY A 574 0.95 3.20 -18.38
CA GLY A 574 -0.36 2.68 -18.05
C GLY A 574 -0.98 1.89 -19.20
N ILE A 575 -1.59 0.76 -18.87
CA ILE A 575 -2.49 0.03 -19.76
C ILE A 575 -3.79 0.84 -19.99
N PHE A 576 -4.18 1.60 -18.98
CA PHE A 576 -5.21 2.62 -19.04
C PHE A 576 -4.60 4.02 -18.93
N THR A 577 -5.28 5.02 -19.48
CA THR A 577 -4.96 6.43 -19.25
C THR A 577 -5.24 6.82 -17.80
N ARG A 578 -4.72 7.98 -17.36
CA ARG A 578 -4.96 8.52 -16.01
C ARG A 578 -6.47 8.70 -15.70
N ASP A 579 -7.26 8.95 -16.74
CA ASP A 579 -8.74 9.06 -16.70
C ASP A 579 -9.46 7.70 -16.74
N ARG A 580 -8.70 6.60 -16.64
CA ARG A 580 -9.20 5.21 -16.64
C ARG A 580 -9.92 4.85 -17.94
N GLN A 581 -9.31 5.16 -19.09
CA GLN A 581 -9.76 4.70 -20.41
C GLN A 581 -8.72 3.76 -21.02
N PRO A 582 -9.15 2.67 -21.70
CA PRO A 582 -8.22 1.68 -22.24
C PRO A 582 -7.38 2.25 -23.39
N LYS A 583 -6.07 1.99 -23.38
CA LYS A 583 -5.22 2.03 -24.59
C LYS A 583 -5.35 0.69 -25.34
N GLU A 584 -4.75 0.56 -26.52
CA GLU A 584 -4.78 -0.68 -27.31
C GLU A 584 -4.29 -1.92 -26.52
N ALA A 585 -3.26 -1.75 -25.70
CA ALA A 585 -2.71 -2.82 -24.85
C ALA A 585 -3.71 -3.40 -23.84
N ALA A 586 -4.74 -2.65 -23.44
CA ALA A 586 -5.77 -3.15 -22.54
C ALA A 586 -6.57 -4.29 -23.18
N PHE A 587 -6.83 -4.21 -24.49
CA PHE A 587 -7.54 -5.25 -25.23
C PHE A 587 -6.68 -6.49 -25.45
N PHE A 588 -5.35 -6.33 -25.58
CA PHE A 588 -4.42 -7.46 -25.62
C PHE A 588 -4.47 -8.26 -24.32
N TYR A 589 -4.42 -7.60 -23.16
CA TYR A 589 -4.49 -8.30 -21.87
C TYR A 589 -5.89 -8.83 -21.55
N HIS A 590 -6.93 -8.10 -21.94
CA HIS A 590 -8.30 -8.60 -21.85
C HIS A 590 -8.44 -9.96 -22.56
N ASP A 591 -7.83 -10.11 -23.74
CA ASP A 591 -7.82 -11.37 -24.47
C ASP A 591 -6.97 -12.45 -23.76
N ARG A 592 -5.72 -12.13 -23.44
CA ARG A 592 -4.77 -13.07 -22.84
C ARG A 592 -5.25 -13.59 -21.49
N TRP A 593 -5.54 -12.70 -20.54
CA TRP A 593 -5.78 -13.08 -19.15
C TRP A 593 -7.12 -13.76 -18.92
N ASN A 594 -8.12 -13.51 -19.76
CA ASN A 594 -9.37 -14.26 -19.74
C ASN A 594 -9.25 -15.67 -20.39
N LYS A 595 -8.18 -15.93 -21.17
CA LYS A 595 -7.88 -17.25 -21.73
C LYS A 595 -6.99 -18.11 -20.83
N LEU A 596 -6.14 -17.49 -20.01
CA LEU A 596 -5.30 -18.21 -19.06
C LEU A 596 -6.14 -18.69 -17.87
N PRO A 597 -6.20 -20.00 -17.59
CA PRO A 597 -6.91 -20.51 -16.41
C PRO A 597 -6.22 -20.06 -15.12
N LEU A 598 -6.90 -20.19 -13.99
CA LEU A 598 -6.34 -19.78 -12.69
C LEU A 598 -5.09 -20.59 -12.33
N ASP A 599 -5.08 -21.87 -12.63
CA ASP A 599 -4.02 -22.85 -12.38
C ASP A 599 -3.04 -22.98 -13.56
N TYR A 600 -2.88 -21.93 -14.37
CA TYR A 600 -1.94 -21.93 -15.49
C TYR A 600 -0.53 -22.32 -15.02
N LYS A 601 0.06 -23.32 -15.68
CA LYS A 601 1.35 -23.95 -15.33
C LYS A 601 1.37 -24.71 -14.00
N ALA A 602 0.22 -25.23 -13.56
CA ALA A 602 0.16 -26.30 -12.58
C ALA A 602 0.84 -27.57 -13.14
N LYS A 603 1.52 -28.33 -12.27
CA LYS A 603 2.09 -29.64 -12.60
C LYS A 603 1.09 -30.77 -12.38
#